data_AF-A0A4Q3GWP0-F1
#
_entry.id   AF-A0A4Q3GWP0-F1
#
_cell.length_a   1.000
_cell.length_b   1.000
_cell.length_c   1.000
_cell.angle_alpha   90.00
_cell.angle_beta   90.00
_cell.angle_gamma   90.00
#
_symmetry.space_group_name_H-M   'P 1'
#
loop_
_entity.id
_entity.type
_entity.pdbx_description
1 polymer ?
#
loop_
_entity_poly.entity_id
_entity_poly.type
_entity_poly.pdbx_seq_one_letter_code
_entity_poly.pdbx_strand_id
1 'polypeptide(L)' 'MSTFVSVPDSVEGWEEANELLRNVHGGITTVEEARGWVSELRREGLTRLAEEVECRLPPSR' A
#
# COMPACT_ATOMS: atom_id res chain seq x y z
N MET A 1 16.36 2.89 -8.50
CA MET A 1 15.00 3.44 -8.63
C MET A 1 14.05 2.29 -8.42
N SER A 2 13.33 2.25 -7.30
CA SER A 2 12.27 1.25 -7.12
C SER A 2 11.11 1.66 -7.99
N THR A 3 10.80 0.86 -9.01
CA THR A 3 9.67 1.12 -9.90
C THR A 3 8.39 0.94 -9.09
N PHE A 4 7.54 1.95 -9.06
CA PHE A 4 6.18 1.80 -8.55
C PHE A 4 5.47 0.69 -9.33
N VAL A 5 4.95 -0.31 -8.63
CA VAL A 5 4.16 -1.39 -9.20
C VAL A 5 2.76 -1.26 -8.63
N SER A 6 1.76 -1.17 -9.49
CA SER A 6 0.36 -1.07 -9.05
C SER A 6 -0.15 -2.38 -8.43
N VAL A 7 -1.10 -2.26 -7.52
CA VAL A 7 -2.02 -3.33 -7.13
C VAL A 7 -2.96 -3.61 -8.31
N PRO A 8 -3.21 -4.89 -8.67
CA PRO A 8 -4.11 -5.27 -9.76
C PRO A 8 -5.57 -4.86 -9.49
N ASP A 9 -6.33 -4.56 -10.53
CA ASP A 9 -7.75 -4.19 -10.43
C ASP A 9 -8.66 -5.32 -9.89
N SER A 10 -8.19 -6.57 -9.99
CA SER A 10 -8.85 -7.74 -9.39
C SER A 10 -8.88 -7.76 -7.85
N VAL A 11 -8.17 -6.84 -7.18
CA VAL A 11 -8.13 -6.74 -5.72
C VAL A 11 -9.14 -5.68 -5.28
N GLU A 12 -10.08 -6.03 -4.40
CA GLU A 12 -11.00 -5.04 -3.83
C GLU A 12 -10.23 -3.93 -3.11
N GLY A 13 -10.57 -2.66 -3.38
CA GLY A 13 -9.85 -1.50 -2.84
C GLY A 13 -8.53 -1.15 -3.56
N TRP A 14 -8.26 -1.72 -4.74
CA TRP A 14 -7.03 -1.46 -5.51
C TRP A 14 -6.79 0.02 -5.84
N GLU A 15 -7.85 0.81 -6.05
CA GLU A 15 -7.74 2.23 -6.38
C GLU A 15 -7.14 3.03 -5.21
N GLU A 16 -7.70 2.85 -4.01
CA GLU A 16 -7.23 3.48 -2.77
C GLU A 16 -5.81 3.02 -2.43
N ALA A 17 -5.52 1.72 -2.56
CA ALA A 17 -4.17 1.19 -2.35
C ALA A 17 -3.15 1.81 -3.32
N ASN A 18 -3.50 1.96 -4.59
CA ASN A 18 -2.62 2.57 -5.58
C ASN A 18 -2.44 4.07 -5.37
N GLU A 19 -3.44 4.77 -4.84
CA GLU A 19 -3.28 6.16 -4.41
C GLU A 19 -2.30 6.26 -3.23
N LEU A 20 -2.48 5.45 -2.19
CA LEU A 20 -1.57 5.43 -1.04
C LEU A 20 -0.14 5.13 -1.48
N LEU A 21 0.06 4.07 -2.28
CA LEU A 21 1.38 3.70 -2.77
C LEU A 21 1.99 4.83 -3.63
N ARG A 22 1.22 5.51 -4.47
CA ARG A 22 1.71 6.69 -5.22
C ARG A 22 2.15 7.80 -4.27
N ASN A 23 1.40 8.07 -3.21
CA ASN A 23 1.76 9.08 -2.22
C ASN A 23 3.03 8.71 -1.45
N VAL A 24 3.22 7.43 -1.12
CA VAL A 24 4.45 6.93 -0.48
C VAL A 24 5.66 7.09 -1.40
N HIS A 25 5.55 6.64 -2.65
CA HIS A 25 6.63 6.77 -3.64
C HIS A 25 6.88 8.24 -4.04
N GLY A 26 5.86 9.10 -3.94
CA GLY A 26 5.95 10.55 -4.13
C GLY A 26 6.50 11.32 -2.93
N GLY A 27 6.75 10.66 -1.79
CA GLY A 27 7.21 11.31 -0.56
C GLY A 27 6.17 12.19 0.13
N ILE A 28 4.89 12.05 -0.24
CA ILE A 28 3.76 12.74 0.40
C ILE A 28 3.37 12.02 1.69
N THR A 29 3.40 10.69 1.67
CA THR A 29 3.07 9.82 2.81
C THR A 29 4.29 9.02 3.23
N THR A 30 4.47 8.82 4.53
CA THR A 30 5.58 7.98 5.02
C THR A 30 5.27 6.49 4.90
N VAL A 31 6.32 5.67 4.89
CA VAL A 31 6.17 4.20 4.93
C VAL A 31 5.48 3.76 6.23
N GLU A 32 5.70 4.45 7.34
CA GLU A 32 5.08 4.14 8.63
C GLU A 32 3.56 4.41 8.62
N GLU A 33 3.12 5.53 8.06
CA GLU A 33 1.70 5.81 7.87
C GLU A 33 1.03 4.75 6.99
N ALA A 34 1.68 4.36 5.90
CA ALA A 34 1.15 3.32 5.03
C ALA A 34 1.12 1.94 5.72
N ARG A 35 2.07 1.63 6.60
CA ARG A 35 2.03 0.43 7.46
C ARG A 35 0.89 0.48 8.49
N GLY A 36 0.57 1.67 8.99
CA GLY A 36 -0.62 1.91 9.80
C GLY A 36 -1.89 1.50 9.05
N TRP A 37 -2.05 1.98 7.82
CA TRP A 37 -3.18 1.62 6.97
C TRP A 37 -3.24 0.11 6.66
N VAL A 38 -2.10 -0.52 6.34
CA VAL A 38 -2.02 -1.99 6.18
C VAL A 38 -2.52 -2.73 7.42
N SER A 39 -2.24 -2.21 8.62
CA SER A 39 -2.72 -2.81 9.87
C SER A 39 -4.24 -2.66 10.04
N GLU A 40 -4.81 -1.54 9.60
CA GLU A 40 -6.26 -1.32 9.58
C GLU A 40 -6.96 -2.25 8.59
N LEU A 41 -6.44 -2.37 7.35
CA LEU A 41 -6.94 -3.30 6.36
C LEU A 41 -7.00 -4.74 6.88
N ARG A 42 -5.96 -5.18 7.59
CA ARG A 42 -5.95 -6.51 8.22
C ARG A 42 -7.05 -6.66 9.27
N ARG A 43 -7.28 -5.63 10.08
CA ARG A 43 -8.34 -5.62 11.10
C ARG A 43 -9.74 -5.68 10.47
N GLU A 44 -9.92 -5.08 9.31
CA GLU A 44 -11.17 -5.09 8.54
C GLU A 44 -11.38 -6.37 7.73
N GLY A 45 -10.40 -7.29 7.74
CA GLY A 45 -10.46 -8.55 7.01
C GLY A 45 -10.01 -8.46 5.55
N LEU A 46 -9.55 -7.29 5.10
CA LEU A 46 -9.03 -7.01 3.76
C LEU A 46 -7.58 -7.51 3.62
N THR A 47 -7.36 -8.79 3.95
CA THR A 47 -6.02 -9.40 4.05
C THR A 47 -5.26 -9.33 2.72
N ARG A 48 -5.94 -9.65 1.61
CA ARG A 48 -5.33 -9.63 0.28
C ARG A 48 -4.86 -8.23 -0.12
N LEU A 49 -5.65 -7.20 0.16
CA LEU A 49 -5.28 -5.81 -0.13
C LEU A 49 -4.09 -5.38 0.73
N ALA A 50 -4.11 -5.73 2.01
CA ALA A 50 -3.03 -5.43 2.95
C ALA A 50 -1.70 -6.06 2.52
N GLU A 51 -1.71 -7.32 2.10
CA GLU A 51 -0.53 -8.04 1.59
C GLU A 51 0.01 -7.38 0.32
N GLU A 52 -0.89 -7.02 -0.62
CA GLU A 52 -0.49 -6.40 -1.88
C GLU A 52 0.17 -5.04 -1.66
N VAL A 53 -0.37 -4.24 -0.73
CA VAL A 53 0.19 -2.94 -0.35
C VAL A 53 1.54 -3.13 0.34
N GLU A 54 1.62 -4.02 1.35
CA GLU A 54 2.86 -4.26 2.08
C GLU A 54 4.01 -4.73 1.18
N CYS A 55 3.73 -5.61 0.21
CA CYS A 55 4.73 -6.07 -0.76
C CYS A 55 5.29 -4.96 -1.66
N ARG A 56 4.57 -3.85 -1.82
CA ARG A 56 4.89 -2.72 -2.71
C ARG A 56 5.40 -1.50 -1.98
N LEU A 57 5.40 -1.51 -0.64
CA LEU A 57 6.00 -0.45 0.15
C LEU A 57 7.52 -0.47 -0.01
N PRO A 58 8.16 0.71 -0.13
CA PRO A 58 9.61 0.77 -0.10
C PRO A 58 10.14 0.33 1.28
N PRO A 59 11.36 -0.23 1.33
CA PRO A 59 11.98 -0.58 2.61
C PRO A 59 12.11 0.67 3.48
N SER A 60 11.75 0.55 4.76
CA SER A 60 11.99 1.61 5.74
C SER A 60 13.49 1.90 5.76
N ARG A 61 13.85 3.15 5.46
CA ARG A 61 15.23 3.64 5.51
C ARG A 61 15.67 3.91 6.94
#